data_AF-Q21TM3-F1
#
_entry.id   AF-Q21TM3-F1
#
_cell.length_a   1.000
_cell.length_b   1.000
_cell.length_c   1.000
_cell.angle_alpha   90.00
_cell.angle_beta   90.00
_cell.angle_gamma   90.00
#
_symmetry.space_group_name_H-M   'P 1'
#
loop_
_entity.id
_entity.type
_entity.pdbx_description
1 polymer ?
#
loop_
_entity_poly.entity_id
_entity_poly.type
_entity_poly.pdbx_seq_one_letter_code
_entity_poly.pdbx_strand_id
1 'polypeptide(L)'
;MKQQQKIVVFLLAAVGLLILPLILQSFGNAWVRIADMALLYVLLALGLNIVVGYAGLLDLGYVAFFAIGAYMYGLLASPHLTETFAWIGAMFPDGLHAPIWVVIPAAAGLAGFFGLLLGAPTLRLRGDYLAIVTLGFGEIIRVFLNNLDHPVNITNGPKGMSQIDSLSFFGLNLGRTLDIGGYELNSVSLYYYLFLALVLFSVLISHRLQLSRVGRAWMAIREDEIAAKAMGINTRNLKLLAFGMGATFGGVSGTMFASFQGFISPESFSLMESVMIVAMVVLGGIGHLPGVILGAVLLSALPEVLRYVAGPLQAMTGGRLDSSILRQLLIALAMISVMLVRPRGLWPSPEHGKSLQQKGEGA
;
A
#
# COMPACT_ATOMS: atom_id res chain seq x y z
N MET A 1 3.97 26.70 -25.41
CA MET A 1 5.14 26.16 -24.70
C MET A 1 4.80 24.93 -23.81
N LYS A 2 3.87 24.04 -24.17
CA LYS A 2 3.08 23.34 -23.12
C LYS A 2 3.04 21.81 -23.12
N GLN A 3 3.53 21.12 -24.16
CA GLN A 3 3.40 19.65 -24.25
C GLN A 3 4.75 18.94 -24.44
N GLN A 4 5.61 19.43 -25.34
CA GLN A 4 6.96 18.87 -25.51
C GLN A 4 7.81 18.99 -24.23
N GLN A 5 7.78 20.13 -23.53
CA GLN A 5 8.49 20.28 -22.25
C GLN A 5 7.96 19.32 -21.16
N LYS A 6 6.65 19.05 -21.13
CA LYS A 6 6.09 18.07 -20.19
C LYS A 6 6.56 16.66 -20.52
N ILE A 7 6.55 16.28 -21.79
CA ILE A 7 7.04 14.97 -22.26
C ILE A 7 8.52 14.80 -21.90
N VAL A 8 9.35 15.83 -22.12
CA VAL A 8 10.77 15.80 -21.75
C VAL A 8 10.95 15.63 -20.24
N VAL A 9 10.19 16.35 -19.40
CA VAL A 9 10.24 16.19 -17.93
C VAL A 9 9.79 14.78 -17.51
N PHE A 10 8.73 14.24 -18.11
CA PHE A 10 8.29 12.86 -17.83
C PHE A 10 9.33 11.82 -18.25
N LEU A 11 9.97 12.00 -19.41
CA LEU A 11 11.04 11.11 -19.88
C LEU A 11 12.27 11.19 -18.96
N LEU A 12 12.69 12.39 -18.55
CA LEU A 12 13.78 12.58 -17.61
C LEU A 12 13.47 11.96 -16.24
N ALA A 13 12.24 12.11 -15.74
CA ALA A 13 11.81 11.47 -14.50
C ALA A 13 11.79 9.93 -14.62
N ALA A 14 11.32 9.40 -15.75
CA ALA A 14 11.30 7.97 -16.02
C ALA A 14 12.72 7.39 -16.10
N VAL A 15 13.62 8.06 -16.82
CA VAL A 15 15.04 7.68 -16.90
C VAL A 15 15.70 7.77 -15.52
N GLY A 16 15.40 8.83 -14.75
CA GLY A 16 15.88 8.99 -13.38
C GLY A 16 15.44 7.84 -12.47
N LEU A 17 14.17 7.44 -12.52
CA LEU A 17 13.64 6.31 -11.75
C LEU A 17 14.27 4.97 -12.16
N LEU A 18 14.52 4.77 -13.46
CA LEU A 18 15.18 3.54 -13.94
C LEU A 18 16.66 3.46 -13.52
N ILE A 19 17.36 4.59 -13.47
CA ILE A 19 18.79 4.62 -13.09
C ILE A 19 18.97 4.65 -11.57
N LEU A 20 17.96 5.10 -10.81
CA LEU A 20 18.01 5.24 -9.36
C LEU A 20 18.59 4.01 -8.62
N PRO A 21 18.10 2.76 -8.83
CA PRO A 21 18.62 1.61 -8.09
C PRO A 21 20.10 1.34 -8.39
N LEU A 22 20.58 1.64 -9.60
CA LEU A 22 21.99 1.47 -9.97
C LEU A 22 22.89 2.43 -9.20
N ILE A 23 22.45 3.68 -9.04
CA ILE A 23 23.15 4.68 -8.22
C ILE A 23 23.09 4.27 -6.75
N LEU A 24 21.91 3.94 -6.22
CA LEU A 24 21.75 3.58 -4.82
C LEU A 24 22.53 2.32 -4.45
N GLN A 25 22.59 1.33 -5.34
CA GLN A 25 23.37 0.10 -5.14
C GLN A 25 24.86 0.42 -4.95
N SER A 26 25.40 1.45 -5.61
CA SER A 26 26.79 1.87 -5.41
C SER A 26 27.11 2.38 -3.99
N PHE A 27 26.10 2.87 -3.26
CA PHE A 27 26.19 3.28 -1.86
C PHE A 27 25.79 2.17 -0.87
N GLY A 28 25.34 1.02 -1.37
CA GLY A 28 24.95 -0.15 -0.61
C GLY A 28 23.46 -0.51 -0.73
N ASN A 29 23.16 -1.80 -0.59
CA ASN A 29 21.83 -2.38 -0.79
C ASN A 29 20.75 -1.85 0.18
N ALA A 30 21.14 -1.27 1.31
CA ALA A 30 20.21 -0.68 2.27
C ALA A 30 19.40 0.47 1.63
N TRP A 31 20.06 1.29 0.80
CA TRP A 31 19.41 2.42 0.12
C TRP A 31 18.38 1.98 -0.91
N VAL A 32 18.68 0.92 -1.66
CA VAL A 32 17.72 0.33 -2.62
C VAL A 32 16.52 -0.23 -1.87
N ARG A 33 16.74 -0.94 -0.75
CA ARG A 33 15.65 -1.48 0.08
C ARG A 33 14.73 -0.38 0.63
N ILE A 34 15.26 0.79 0.99
CA ILE A 34 14.44 1.93 1.41
C ILE A 34 13.57 2.42 0.25
N ALA A 35 14.12 2.47 -0.97
CA ALA A 35 13.36 2.83 -2.16
C ALA A 35 12.29 1.79 -2.51
N ASP A 36 12.57 0.50 -2.33
CA ASP A 36 11.60 -0.59 -2.50
C ASP A 36 10.43 -0.45 -1.53
N MET A 37 10.73 -0.22 -0.25
CA MET A 37 9.70 0.01 0.75
C MET A 37 8.87 1.25 0.42
N ALA A 38 9.50 2.32 -0.07
CA ALA A 38 8.77 3.51 -0.53
C ALA A 38 7.81 3.19 -1.69
N LEU A 39 8.24 2.42 -2.69
CA LEU A 39 7.37 2.00 -3.80
C LEU A 39 6.24 1.08 -3.33
N LEU A 40 6.49 0.19 -2.38
CA LEU A 40 5.47 -0.66 -1.76
C LEU A 40 4.42 0.18 -1.02
N TYR A 41 4.85 1.19 -0.26
CA TYR A 41 3.94 2.12 0.41
C TYR A 41 3.17 2.99 -0.58
N VAL A 42 3.78 3.39 -1.69
CA VAL A 42 3.06 4.05 -2.78
C VAL A 42 1.96 3.15 -3.31
N LEU A 43 2.22 1.86 -3.54
CA LEU A 43 1.22 0.90 -4.01
C LEU A 43 0.04 0.78 -3.03
N LEU A 44 0.34 0.65 -1.72
CA LEU A 44 -0.67 0.64 -0.66
C LEU A 44 -1.50 1.93 -0.63
N ALA A 45 -0.84 3.09 -0.64
CA ALA A 45 -1.48 4.39 -0.57
C ALA A 45 -2.36 4.67 -1.80
N LEU A 46 -1.93 4.24 -2.99
CA LEU A 46 -2.73 4.33 -4.22
C LEU A 46 -4.02 3.50 -4.12
N GLY A 47 -3.95 2.29 -3.56
CA GLY A 47 -5.11 1.45 -3.32
C GLY A 47 -6.08 2.05 -2.30
N LEU A 48 -5.58 2.54 -1.18
CA LEU A 48 -6.40 3.21 -0.17
C LEU A 48 -7.03 4.51 -0.70
N ASN A 49 -6.32 5.24 -1.57
CA ASN A 49 -6.83 6.45 -2.20
C ASN A 49 -8.06 6.18 -3.10
N ILE A 50 -8.29 4.95 -3.56
CA ILE A 50 -9.54 4.61 -4.25
C ILE A 50 -10.73 4.73 -3.29
N VAL A 51 -10.58 4.19 -2.08
CA VAL A 51 -11.64 4.14 -1.05
C VAL A 51 -11.82 5.50 -0.38
N VAL A 52 -10.75 6.03 0.18
CA VAL A 52 -10.77 7.30 0.94
C VAL A 52 -10.82 8.50 0.00
N GLY A 53 -10.00 8.47 -1.07
CA GLY A 53 -9.85 9.59 -1.98
C GLY A 53 -11.01 9.76 -2.96
N TYR A 54 -11.47 8.70 -3.60
CA TYR A 54 -12.55 8.82 -4.59
C TYR A 54 -13.92 8.64 -3.97
N ALA A 55 -14.14 7.59 -3.18
CA ALA A 55 -15.46 7.29 -2.61
C ALA A 55 -15.76 8.02 -1.28
N GLY A 56 -14.75 8.62 -0.63
CA GLY A 56 -14.93 9.37 0.62
C GLY A 56 -15.20 8.48 1.84
N LEU A 57 -14.79 7.22 1.78
CA LEU A 57 -15.02 6.24 2.84
C LEU A 57 -13.75 6.11 3.68
N LEU A 58 -13.82 6.42 4.97
CA LEU A 58 -12.68 6.28 5.87
C LEU A 58 -12.46 4.80 6.20
N ASP A 59 -11.32 4.26 5.78
CA ASP A 59 -10.93 2.88 6.00
C ASP A 59 -9.64 2.83 6.84
N LEU A 60 -9.81 2.64 8.15
CA LEU A 60 -8.69 2.44 9.09
C LEU A 60 -8.31 0.96 9.21
N GLY A 61 -9.06 0.06 8.55
CA GLY A 61 -8.84 -1.38 8.53
C GLY A 61 -8.01 -1.87 7.34
N TYR A 62 -7.50 -0.96 6.51
CA TYR A 62 -6.87 -1.29 5.23
C TYR A 62 -5.73 -2.33 5.34
N VAL A 63 -5.03 -2.34 6.48
CA VAL A 63 -3.99 -3.32 6.79
C VAL A 63 -4.48 -4.78 6.78
N ALA A 64 -5.77 -5.04 7.00
CA ALA A 64 -6.32 -6.39 6.87
C ALA A 64 -6.21 -6.93 5.44
N PHE A 65 -6.49 -6.10 4.43
CA PHE A 65 -6.37 -6.53 3.03
C PHE A 65 -4.91 -6.78 2.65
N PHE A 66 -4.01 -5.97 3.20
CA PHE A 66 -2.57 -6.17 3.12
C PHE A 66 -2.14 -7.51 3.75
N ALA A 67 -2.64 -7.83 4.95
CA ALA A 67 -2.39 -9.09 5.63
C ALA A 67 -2.93 -10.29 4.84
N ILE A 68 -4.17 -10.23 4.35
CA ILE A 68 -4.80 -11.31 3.57
C ILE A 68 -3.96 -11.66 2.35
N GLY A 69 -3.47 -10.66 1.62
CA GLY A 69 -2.62 -10.89 0.45
C GLY A 69 -1.24 -11.45 0.77
N ALA A 70 -0.64 -11.00 1.88
CA ALA A 70 0.64 -11.49 2.36
C ALA A 70 0.55 -12.95 2.82
N TYR A 71 -0.47 -13.29 3.61
CA TYR A 71 -0.71 -14.65 4.06
C TYR A 71 -1.13 -15.57 2.92
N MET A 72 -1.91 -15.10 1.93
CA MET A 72 -2.18 -15.90 0.73
C MET A 72 -0.88 -16.29 0.02
N TYR A 73 0.06 -15.36 -0.13
CA TYR A 73 1.36 -15.66 -0.73
C TYR A 73 2.21 -16.57 0.15
N GLY A 74 2.32 -16.26 1.44
CA GLY A 74 3.07 -17.09 2.38
C GLY A 74 2.55 -18.53 2.48
N LEU A 75 1.24 -18.75 2.36
CA LEU A 75 0.67 -20.11 2.39
C LEU A 75 0.91 -20.88 1.09
N LEU A 76 0.86 -20.22 -0.06
CA LEU A 76 0.97 -20.85 -1.39
C LEU A 76 2.39 -20.91 -1.96
N ALA A 77 3.34 -20.21 -1.34
CA ALA A 77 4.73 -20.10 -1.76
C ALA A 77 5.68 -20.26 -0.56
N SER A 78 5.36 -21.17 0.36
CA SER A 78 6.24 -21.59 1.46
C SER A 78 5.99 -23.05 1.80
N PRO A 79 6.96 -23.73 2.45
CA PRO A 79 6.79 -25.13 2.86
C PRO A 79 5.80 -25.32 4.01
N HIS A 80 5.26 -24.24 4.59
CA HIS A 80 4.44 -24.30 5.80
C HIS A 80 3.21 -25.22 5.66
N LEU A 81 2.45 -25.10 4.56
CA LEU A 81 1.28 -25.96 4.34
C LEU A 81 1.66 -27.43 4.12
N THR A 82 2.76 -27.70 3.42
CA THR A 82 3.25 -29.07 3.17
C THR A 82 3.78 -29.73 4.43
N GLU A 83 4.39 -28.96 5.35
CA GLU A 83 4.86 -29.45 6.65
C GLU A 83 3.73 -29.68 7.64
N THR A 84 2.73 -28.78 7.68
CA THR A 84 1.57 -28.90 8.57
C THR A 84 0.66 -30.04 8.15
N PHE A 85 0.39 -30.20 6.85
CA PHE A 85 -0.59 -31.14 6.34
C PHE A 85 0.06 -32.25 5.52
N ALA A 86 0.19 -33.44 6.10
CA ALA A 86 0.80 -34.60 5.45
C ALA A 86 0.15 -34.97 4.10
N TRP A 87 -1.16 -34.74 3.93
CA TRP A 87 -1.86 -34.98 2.66
C TRP A 87 -1.48 -33.97 1.57
N ILE A 88 -1.16 -32.72 1.93
CA ILE A 88 -0.64 -31.72 1.00
C ILE A 88 0.81 -32.06 0.66
N GLY A 89 1.63 -32.41 1.66
CA GLY A 89 3.01 -32.87 1.46
C GLY A 89 3.10 -34.11 0.56
N ALA A 90 2.13 -35.04 0.66
CA ALA A 90 2.07 -36.20 -0.22
C ALA A 90 1.70 -35.85 -1.68
N MET A 91 0.94 -34.78 -1.90
CA MET A 91 0.54 -34.31 -3.23
C MET A 91 1.60 -33.40 -3.87
N PHE A 92 2.35 -32.66 -3.04
CA PHE A 92 3.39 -31.72 -3.44
C PHE A 92 4.69 -32.02 -2.66
N PRO A 93 5.43 -33.09 -3.04
CA PRO A 93 6.61 -33.54 -2.30
C PRO A 93 7.76 -32.53 -2.31
N ASP A 94 7.84 -31.66 -3.32
CA ASP A 94 8.85 -30.61 -3.43
C ASP A 94 8.44 -29.28 -2.77
N GLY A 95 7.27 -29.21 -2.10
CA GLY A 95 6.72 -27.98 -1.53
C GLY A 95 5.62 -27.35 -2.40
N LEU A 96 4.71 -26.60 -1.78
CA LEU A 96 3.71 -25.82 -2.50
C LEU A 96 4.35 -24.51 -2.97
N HIS A 97 4.86 -24.53 -4.21
CA HIS A 97 5.54 -23.40 -4.86
C HIS A 97 4.68 -22.87 -6.01
N ALA A 98 3.51 -22.31 -5.69
CA ALA A 98 2.56 -21.88 -6.70
C ALA A 98 3.14 -20.74 -7.57
N PRO A 99 2.93 -20.78 -8.91
CA PRO A 99 3.46 -19.74 -9.79
C PRO A 99 2.81 -18.39 -9.48
N ILE A 100 3.62 -17.33 -9.53
CA ILE A 100 3.22 -15.96 -9.20
C ILE A 100 1.96 -15.49 -9.94
N TRP A 101 1.77 -15.93 -11.18
CA TRP A 101 0.63 -15.61 -12.03
C TRP A 101 -0.70 -16.12 -11.50
N VAL A 102 -0.67 -17.14 -10.64
CA VAL A 102 -1.84 -17.65 -9.94
C VAL A 102 -2.00 -16.93 -8.61
N VAL A 103 -0.90 -16.73 -7.88
CA VAL A 103 -0.96 -16.20 -6.51
C VAL A 103 -1.35 -14.73 -6.48
N ILE A 104 -0.83 -13.87 -7.39
CA ILE A 104 -1.21 -12.45 -7.43
C ILE A 104 -2.72 -12.29 -7.68
N PRO A 105 -3.33 -12.89 -8.74
CA PRO A 105 -4.78 -12.79 -8.93
C PRO A 105 -5.59 -13.45 -7.81
N ALA A 106 -5.11 -14.55 -7.23
CA ALA A 106 -5.79 -15.20 -6.11
C ALA A 106 -5.80 -14.32 -4.85
N ALA A 107 -4.66 -13.70 -4.50
CA ALA A 107 -4.54 -12.77 -3.40
C ALA A 107 -5.37 -11.50 -3.63
N ALA A 108 -5.30 -10.94 -4.85
CA ALA A 108 -6.09 -9.80 -5.29
C ALA A 108 -7.61 -10.09 -5.20
N GLY A 109 -8.04 -11.26 -5.69
CA GLY A 109 -9.41 -11.72 -5.65
C GLY A 109 -9.92 -12.01 -4.24
N LEU A 110 -9.10 -12.66 -3.39
CA LEU A 110 -9.45 -12.93 -2.00
C LEU A 110 -9.57 -11.63 -1.20
N ALA A 111 -8.59 -10.73 -1.32
CA ALA A 111 -8.64 -9.43 -0.65
C ALA A 111 -9.84 -8.61 -1.15
N GLY A 112 -10.10 -8.58 -2.47
CA GLY A 112 -11.28 -7.94 -3.04
C GLY A 112 -12.61 -8.53 -2.54
N PHE A 113 -12.68 -9.85 -2.38
CA PHE A 113 -13.84 -10.53 -1.80
C PHE A 113 -14.06 -10.12 -0.34
N PHE A 114 -13.01 -10.13 0.49
CA PHE A 114 -13.11 -9.65 1.87
C PHE A 114 -13.41 -8.15 1.96
N GLY A 115 -12.95 -7.35 1.00
CA GLY A 115 -13.32 -5.94 0.85
C GLY A 115 -14.82 -5.76 0.58
N LEU A 116 -15.40 -6.58 -0.32
CA LEU A 116 -16.84 -6.59 -0.56
C LEU A 116 -17.63 -7.10 0.66
N LEU A 117 -17.12 -8.13 1.33
CA LEU A 117 -17.71 -8.70 2.55
C LEU A 117 -17.75 -7.66 3.68
N LEU A 118 -16.66 -6.94 3.92
CA LEU A 118 -16.60 -5.83 4.87
C LEU A 118 -17.48 -4.65 4.44
N GLY A 119 -17.49 -4.34 3.15
CA GLY A 119 -18.33 -3.30 2.58
C GLY A 119 -19.82 -3.55 2.86
N ALA A 120 -20.30 -4.80 2.73
CA ALA A 120 -21.73 -5.12 2.83
C ALA A 120 -22.43 -4.63 4.13
N PRO A 121 -21.94 -4.95 5.34
CA PRO A 121 -22.53 -4.46 6.60
C PRO A 121 -22.24 -2.97 6.84
N THR A 122 -21.11 -2.46 6.36
CA THR A 122 -20.65 -1.08 6.66
C THR A 122 -21.37 -0.01 5.83
N LEU A 123 -22.08 -0.37 4.76
CA LEU A 123 -22.86 0.55 3.92
C LEU A 123 -23.90 1.40 4.67
N ARG A 124 -24.35 0.94 5.84
CA ARG A 124 -25.31 1.66 6.69
C ARG A 124 -24.65 2.68 7.61
N LEU A 125 -23.32 2.63 7.72
CA LEU A 125 -22.52 3.49 8.60
C LEU A 125 -21.94 4.66 7.82
N ARG A 126 -21.66 5.76 8.53
CA ARG A 126 -21.13 6.99 7.96
C ARG A 126 -20.06 7.58 8.85
N GLY A 127 -19.11 8.28 8.24
CA GLY A 127 -18.05 9.02 8.93
C GLY A 127 -17.30 8.13 9.93
N ASP A 128 -17.28 8.56 11.18
CA ASP A 128 -16.49 7.94 12.24
C ASP A 128 -16.95 6.50 12.57
N TYR A 129 -18.25 6.21 12.44
CA TYR A 129 -18.75 4.84 12.65
C TYR A 129 -18.19 3.86 11.62
N LEU A 130 -18.00 4.30 10.38
CA LEU A 130 -17.36 3.48 9.34
C LEU A 130 -15.90 3.20 9.68
N ALA A 131 -15.20 4.22 10.19
CA ALA A 131 -13.80 4.11 10.60
C ALA A 131 -13.61 3.13 11.76
N ILE A 132 -14.51 3.17 12.76
CA ILE A 132 -14.46 2.26 13.92
C ILE A 132 -14.67 0.81 13.48
N VAL A 133 -15.61 0.54 12.57
CA VAL A 133 -15.87 -0.83 12.11
C VAL A 133 -14.74 -1.36 11.23
N THR A 134 -14.16 -0.53 10.36
CA THR A 134 -12.99 -0.94 9.57
C THR A 134 -11.78 -1.21 10.45
N LEU A 135 -11.50 -0.35 11.45
CA LEU A 135 -10.47 -0.59 12.46
C LEU A 135 -10.69 -1.94 13.16
N GLY A 136 -11.92 -2.20 13.63
CA GLY A 136 -12.28 -3.46 14.27
C GLY A 136 -12.04 -4.66 13.35
N PHE A 137 -12.40 -4.57 12.07
CA PHE A 137 -12.10 -5.61 11.09
C PHE A 137 -10.60 -5.84 10.90
N GLY A 138 -9.81 -4.75 10.80
CA GLY A 138 -8.35 -4.80 10.78
C GLY A 138 -7.78 -5.63 11.93
N GLU A 139 -8.24 -5.31 13.14
CA GLU A 139 -7.82 -5.98 14.36
C GLU A 139 -8.31 -7.43 14.44
N ILE A 140 -9.55 -7.71 14.02
CA ILE A 140 -10.10 -9.07 13.95
C ILE A 140 -9.24 -9.93 13.02
N ILE A 141 -8.85 -9.44 11.84
CA ILE A 141 -7.98 -10.20 10.93
C ILE A 141 -6.62 -10.46 11.56
N ARG A 142 -6.01 -9.45 12.22
CA ARG A 142 -4.73 -9.63 12.92
C ARG A 142 -4.83 -10.69 14.03
N VAL A 143 -5.83 -10.58 14.90
CA VAL A 143 -6.07 -11.53 15.99
C VAL A 143 -6.39 -12.92 15.43
N PHE A 144 -7.18 -13.00 14.35
CA PHE A 144 -7.50 -14.25 13.68
C PHE A 144 -6.24 -14.93 13.17
N LEU A 145 -5.38 -14.22 12.44
CA LEU A 145 -4.09 -14.73 11.96
C LEU A 145 -3.17 -15.16 13.10
N ASN A 146 -3.20 -14.44 14.22
CA ASN A 146 -2.41 -14.75 15.41
C ASN A 146 -2.87 -16.00 16.15
N ASN A 147 -4.16 -16.35 16.09
CA ASN A 147 -4.74 -17.52 16.77
C ASN A 147 -4.96 -18.71 15.83
N LEU A 148 -4.69 -18.58 14.52
CA LEU A 148 -4.86 -19.64 13.54
C LEU A 148 -3.70 -20.65 13.52
N ASP A 149 -2.97 -20.75 14.63
CA ASP A 149 -2.06 -21.84 14.96
C ASP A 149 -2.78 -23.01 15.67
N HIS A 150 -3.95 -22.75 16.28
CA HIS A 150 -4.77 -23.72 16.99
C HIS A 150 -6.24 -23.69 16.53
N PRO A 151 -6.94 -24.83 16.41
CA PRO A 151 -6.50 -26.22 16.63
C PRO A 151 -5.67 -26.82 15.47
N VAL A 152 -5.68 -26.17 14.31
CA VAL A 152 -4.92 -26.58 13.12
C VAL A 152 -3.98 -25.46 12.74
N ASN A 153 -2.68 -25.76 12.60
CA ASN A 153 -1.64 -24.76 12.43
C ASN A 153 -1.55 -24.23 10.98
N ILE A 154 -2.42 -23.29 10.62
CA ILE A 154 -2.47 -22.74 9.25
C ILE A 154 -1.50 -21.59 9.09
N THR A 155 -1.35 -20.70 10.07
CA THR A 155 -0.58 -19.44 9.92
C THR A 155 0.72 -19.41 10.71
N ASN A 156 0.98 -20.42 11.53
CA ASN A 156 2.06 -20.41 12.53
C ASN A 156 1.93 -19.34 13.63
N GLY A 157 0.77 -18.68 13.74
CA GLY A 157 0.43 -17.74 14.81
C GLY A 157 1.49 -16.66 15.03
N PRO A 158 1.90 -16.36 16.28
CA PRO A 158 2.90 -15.33 16.58
C PRO A 158 4.30 -15.64 16.04
N LYS A 159 4.61 -16.92 15.72
CA LYS A 159 5.92 -17.29 15.18
C LYS A 159 6.09 -16.80 13.73
N GLY A 160 4.98 -16.58 13.02
CA GLY A 160 4.98 -16.19 11.63
C GLY A 160 5.46 -17.29 10.68
N MET A 161 5.37 -17.02 9.39
CA MET A 161 5.83 -17.91 8.32
C MET A 161 7.15 -17.40 7.76
N SER A 162 8.12 -18.31 7.63
CA SER A 162 9.46 -18.04 7.09
C SER A 162 9.70 -18.87 5.83
N GLN A 163 10.84 -18.64 5.16
CA GLN A 163 11.20 -19.34 3.92
C GLN A 163 10.14 -19.15 2.83
N ILE A 164 9.57 -17.95 2.78
CA ILE A 164 8.67 -17.57 1.70
C ILE A 164 9.50 -17.39 0.43
N ASP A 165 9.05 -18.00 -0.65
CA ASP A 165 9.78 -17.98 -1.91
C ASP A 165 9.92 -16.56 -2.46
N SER A 166 11.10 -16.32 -3.02
CA SER A 166 11.31 -15.17 -3.89
C SER A 166 10.50 -15.32 -5.18
N LEU A 167 10.08 -14.18 -5.74
CA LEU A 167 9.36 -14.20 -7.01
C LEU A 167 10.24 -14.78 -8.12
N SER A 168 9.64 -15.62 -8.94
CA SER A 168 10.19 -15.99 -10.23
C SER A 168 9.25 -15.53 -11.36
N PHE A 169 9.84 -14.89 -12.37
CA PHE A 169 9.11 -14.33 -13.51
C PHE A 169 9.74 -14.83 -14.81
N PHE A 170 9.00 -15.65 -15.58
CA PHE A 170 9.49 -16.29 -16.81
C PHE A 170 10.85 -17.00 -16.66
N GLY A 171 11.06 -17.69 -15.53
CA GLY A 171 12.32 -18.40 -15.23
C GLY A 171 13.43 -17.52 -14.62
N LEU A 172 13.24 -16.20 -14.53
CA LEU A 172 14.13 -15.31 -13.78
C LEU A 172 13.71 -15.26 -12.32
N ASN A 173 14.57 -15.74 -11.42
CA ASN A 173 14.35 -15.65 -9.98
C ASN A 173 14.84 -14.30 -9.46
N LEU A 174 13.92 -13.44 -9.02
CA LEU A 174 14.21 -12.11 -8.47
C LEU A 174 14.95 -12.15 -7.13
N GLY A 175 14.98 -13.30 -6.45
CA GLY A 175 15.76 -13.55 -5.23
C GLY A 175 17.24 -13.80 -5.47
N ARG A 176 17.68 -13.97 -6.73
CA ARG A 176 19.08 -14.22 -7.08
C ARG A 176 19.70 -13.00 -7.76
N THR A 177 21.02 -12.86 -7.65
CA THR A 177 21.78 -11.87 -8.42
C THR A 177 21.71 -12.21 -9.90
N LEU A 178 21.54 -11.18 -10.73
CA LEU A 178 21.53 -11.32 -12.18
C LEU A 178 22.76 -10.62 -12.74
N ASP A 179 23.67 -11.37 -13.34
CA ASP A 179 24.81 -10.81 -14.06
C ASP A 179 24.40 -10.53 -15.51
N ILE A 180 24.43 -9.25 -15.90
CA ILE A 180 24.21 -8.82 -17.29
C ILE A 180 25.48 -8.12 -17.76
N GLY A 181 26.28 -8.83 -18.56
CA GLY A 181 27.42 -8.24 -19.26
C GLY A 181 28.50 -7.69 -18.34
N GLY A 182 28.75 -8.32 -17.18
CA GLY A 182 29.77 -7.91 -16.21
C GLY A 182 29.28 -6.92 -15.14
N TYR A 183 27.97 -6.62 -15.13
CA TYR A 183 27.33 -5.87 -14.06
C TYR A 183 26.39 -6.77 -13.26
N GLU A 184 26.70 -6.95 -11.98
CA GLU A 184 25.87 -7.71 -11.04
C GLU A 184 24.70 -6.86 -10.53
N LEU A 185 23.48 -7.23 -10.94
CA LEU A 185 22.25 -6.68 -10.38
C LEU A 185 21.85 -7.49 -9.14
N ASN A 186 21.82 -6.82 -8.00
CA ASN A 186 21.39 -7.43 -6.76
C ASN A 186 19.89 -7.72 -6.76
N SER A 187 19.46 -8.74 -6.02
CA SER A 187 18.05 -9.12 -5.87
C SER A 187 17.16 -7.92 -5.50
N VAL A 188 17.65 -7.06 -4.60
CA VAL A 188 16.94 -5.84 -4.15
C VAL A 188 16.65 -4.89 -5.34
N SER A 189 17.62 -4.72 -6.24
CA SER A 189 17.46 -3.92 -7.45
C SER A 189 16.47 -4.55 -8.45
N LEU A 190 16.37 -5.88 -8.51
CA LEU A 190 15.37 -6.57 -9.33
C LEU A 190 13.96 -6.33 -8.78
N TYR A 191 13.78 -6.43 -7.47
CA TYR A 191 12.51 -6.10 -6.80
C TYR A 191 12.12 -4.64 -7.00
N TYR A 192 13.07 -3.71 -7.01
CA TYR A 192 12.82 -2.31 -7.35
C TYR A 192 12.13 -2.14 -8.69
N TYR A 193 12.65 -2.79 -9.75
CA TYR A 193 12.04 -2.68 -11.08
C TYR A 193 10.64 -3.29 -11.13
N LEU A 194 10.41 -4.39 -10.40
CA LEU A 194 9.09 -4.98 -10.27
C LEU A 194 8.11 -4.04 -9.56
N PHE A 195 8.50 -3.47 -8.42
CA PHE A 195 7.66 -2.54 -7.66
C PHE A 195 7.38 -1.28 -8.45
N LEU A 196 8.38 -0.77 -9.18
CA LEU A 196 8.21 0.38 -10.06
C LEU A 196 7.20 0.06 -11.18
N ALA A 197 7.31 -1.10 -11.82
CA ALA A 197 6.37 -1.53 -12.85
C ALA A 197 4.93 -1.65 -12.30
N LEU A 198 4.77 -2.24 -11.11
CA LEU A 198 3.47 -2.34 -10.44
C LEU A 198 2.91 -0.97 -10.04
N VAL A 199 3.74 -0.07 -9.50
CA VAL A 199 3.32 1.30 -9.18
C VAL A 199 2.87 2.03 -10.44
N LEU A 200 3.61 1.95 -11.55
CA LEU A 200 3.22 2.56 -12.82
C LEU A 200 1.89 1.99 -13.34
N PHE A 201 1.72 0.67 -13.25
CA PHE A 201 0.48 -0.01 -13.62
C PHE A 201 -0.69 0.44 -12.73
N SER A 202 -0.49 0.52 -11.42
CA SER A 202 -1.47 0.98 -10.45
C SER A 202 -1.82 2.47 -10.64
N VAL A 203 -0.85 3.31 -10.96
CA VAL A 203 -1.09 4.72 -11.34
C VAL A 203 -1.95 4.81 -12.59
N LEU A 204 -1.66 3.99 -13.60
CA LEU A 204 -2.46 3.93 -14.83
C LEU A 204 -3.90 3.50 -14.55
N ILE A 205 -4.10 2.45 -13.76
CA ILE A 205 -5.43 1.97 -13.36
C ILE A 205 -6.16 3.07 -12.58
N SER A 206 -5.54 3.63 -11.54
CA SER A 206 -6.17 4.65 -10.70
C SER A 206 -6.54 5.90 -11.49
N HIS A 207 -5.68 6.35 -12.40
CA HIS A 207 -5.98 7.47 -13.29
C HIS A 207 -7.13 7.15 -14.26
N ARG A 208 -7.16 5.94 -14.84
CA ARG A 208 -8.28 5.50 -15.70
C ARG A 208 -9.58 5.37 -14.90
N LEU A 209 -9.52 4.87 -13.67
CA LEU A 209 -10.67 4.77 -12.77
C LEU A 209 -11.22 6.15 -12.42
N GLN A 210 -10.36 7.12 -12.08
CA GLN A 210 -10.77 8.50 -11.79
C GLN A 210 -11.55 9.13 -12.96
N LEU A 211 -11.11 8.90 -14.20
CA LEU A 211 -11.76 9.39 -15.41
C LEU A 211 -12.94 8.54 -15.89
N SER A 212 -13.20 7.39 -15.27
CA SER A 212 -14.29 6.49 -15.64
C SER A 212 -15.64 6.97 -15.12
N ARG A 213 -16.74 6.35 -15.59
CA ARG A 213 -18.09 6.60 -15.05
C ARG A 213 -18.19 6.21 -13.57
N VAL A 214 -17.50 5.13 -13.18
CA VAL A 214 -17.47 4.64 -11.79
C VAL A 214 -16.77 5.65 -10.89
N GLY A 215 -15.60 6.14 -11.29
CA GLY A 215 -14.86 7.15 -10.53
C GLY A 215 -15.61 8.47 -10.36
N ARG A 216 -16.27 8.95 -11.43
CA ARG A 216 -17.15 10.13 -11.33
C ARG A 216 -18.32 9.92 -10.39
N ALA A 217 -18.93 8.72 -10.41
CA ALA A 217 -20.02 8.41 -9.51
C ALA A 217 -19.55 8.33 -8.05
N TRP A 218 -18.34 7.83 -7.77
CA TRP A 218 -17.74 7.89 -6.44
C TRP A 218 -17.50 9.31 -5.96
N MET A 219 -16.93 10.17 -6.82
CA MET A 219 -16.74 11.57 -6.47
C MET A 219 -18.08 12.25 -6.17
N ALA A 220 -19.14 11.97 -6.93
CA ALA A 220 -20.49 12.48 -6.63
C ALA A 220 -21.03 11.97 -5.28
N ILE A 221 -20.85 10.68 -4.96
CA ILE A 221 -21.23 10.09 -3.67
C ILE A 221 -20.46 10.72 -2.50
N ARG A 222 -19.18 11.03 -2.70
CA ARG A 222 -18.30 11.66 -1.72
C ARG A 222 -18.75 13.10 -1.39
N GLU A 223 -19.21 13.85 -2.39
CA GLU A 223 -19.70 15.22 -2.19
C GLU A 223 -21.09 15.23 -1.52
N ASP A 224 -22.07 14.51 -2.06
CA ASP A 224 -23.39 14.35 -1.44
C ASP A 224 -24.05 13.02 -1.86
N GLU A 225 -24.08 12.08 -0.92
CA GLU A 225 -24.70 10.76 -1.14
C GLU A 225 -26.21 10.85 -1.39
N ILE A 226 -26.92 11.77 -0.73
CA ILE A 226 -28.38 11.90 -0.86
C ILE A 226 -28.71 12.43 -2.25
N ALA A 227 -28.01 13.47 -2.70
CA ALA A 227 -28.15 14.02 -4.05
C ALA A 227 -27.79 12.99 -5.12
N ALA A 228 -26.67 12.27 -4.96
CA ALA A 228 -26.27 11.21 -5.89
C ALA A 228 -27.36 10.12 -6.01
N LYS A 229 -27.96 9.72 -4.88
CA LYS A 229 -29.04 8.73 -4.85
C LYS A 229 -30.32 9.25 -5.52
N ALA A 230 -30.66 10.52 -5.34
CA ALA A 230 -31.79 11.16 -6.02
C ALA A 230 -31.62 11.20 -7.55
N MET A 231 -30.38 11.31 -8.03
CA MET A 231 -30.03 11.24 -9.46
C MET A 231 -29.97 9.81 -10.02
N GLY A 232 -30.44 8.80 -9.28
CA GLY A 232 -30.50 7.41 -9.73
C GLY A 232 -29.17 6.64 -9.62
N ILE A 233 -28.16 7.18 -8.94
CA ILE A 233 -26.89 6.49 -8.72
C ILE A 233 -27.08 5.41 -7.65
N ASN A 234 -26.74 4.15 -7.98
CA ASN A 234 -26.74 3.07 -7.01
C ASN A 234 -25.53 3.18 -6.07
N THR A 235 -25.69 3.97 -5.00
CA THR A 235 -24.62 4.25 -4.03
C THR A 235 -24.12 2.99 -3.33
N ARG A 236 -25.01 2.02 -3.08
CA ARG A 236 -24.68 0.73 -2.47
C ARG A 236 -23.62 -0.02 -3.27
N ASN A 237 -23.91 -0.30 -4.53
CA ASN A 237 -23.02 -1.11 -5.37
C ASN A 237 -21.70 -0.37 -5.65
N LEU A 238 -21.75 0.94 -5.81
CA LEU A 238 -20.54 1.74 -6.02
C LEU A 238 -19.64 1.76 -4.79
N LYS A 239 -20.18 1.95 -3.57
CA LYS A 239 -19.37 1.88 -2.35
C LYS A 239 -18.75 0.49 -2.16
N LEU A 240 -19.49 -0.58 -2.45
CA LEU A 240 -18.95 -1.95 -2.45
C LEU A 240 -17.80 -2.12 -3.44
N LEU A 241 -17.98 -1.64 -4.68
CA LEU A 241 -16.93 -1.66 -5.69
C LEU A 241 -15.68 -0.87 -5.24
N ALA A 242 -15.85 0.24 -4.51
CA ALA A 242 -14.72 1.01 -3.99
C ALA A 242 -13.90 0.17 -3.00
N PHE A 243 -14.56 -0.43 -2.00
CA PHE A 243 -13.91 -1.33 -1.04
C PHE A 243 -13.23 -2.52 -1.72
N GLY A 244 -13.93 -3.20 -2.65
CA GLY A 244 -13.35 -4.33 -3.38
C GLY A 244 -12.12 -3.94 -4.20
N MET A 245 -12.17 -2.82 -4.93
CA MET A 245 -11.02 -2.36 -5.72
C MET A 245 -9.86 -1.90 -4.85
N GLY A 246 -10.10 -1.14 -3.78
CA GLY A 246 -9.04 -0.76 -2.85
C GLY A 246 -8.39 -1.97 -2.18
N ALA A 247 -9.21 -2.91 -1.70
CA ALA A 247 -8.73 -4.14 -1.07
C ALA A 247 -7.91 -5.02 -2.02
N THR A 248 -8.26 -5.04 -3.32
CA THR A 248 -7.48 -5.75 -4.36
C THR A 248 -6.03 -5.24 -4.41
N PHE A 249 -5.83 -3.92 -4.38
CA PHE A 249 -4.49 -3.31 -4.36
C PHE A 249 -3.76 -3.63 -3.05
N GLY A 250 -4.46 -3.60 -1.91
CA GLY A 250 -3.93 -4.05 -0.63
C GLY A 250 -3.43 -5.50 -0.67
N GLY A 251 -4.21 -6.40 -1.25
CA GLY A 251 -3.84 -7.81 -1.43
C GLY A 251 -2.59 -8.00 -2.29
N VAL A 252 -2.52 -7.30 -3.44
CA VAL A 252 -1.33 -7.33 -4.30
C VAL A 252 -0.10 -6.80 -3.56
N SER A 253 -0.21 -5.68 -2.85
CA SER A 253 0.87 -5.17 -2.00
C SER A 253 1.32 -6.17 -0.95
N GLY A 254 0.37 -6.91 -0.36
CA GLY A 254 0.62 -7.97 0.63
C GLY A 254 1.49 -9.10 0.08
N THR A 255 1.11 -9.60 -1.09
CA THR A 255 1.89 -10.61 -1.83
C THR A 255 3.32 -10.11 -2.10
N MET A 256 3.45 -8.86 -2.55
CA MET A 256 4.76 -8.25 -2.80
C MET A 256 5.59 -8.12 -1.52
N PHE A 257 4.99 -7.69 -0.42
CA PHE A 257 5.65 -7.58 0.87
C PHE A 257 6.17 -8.94 1.36
N ALA A 258 5.31 -9.97 1.35
CA ALA A 258 5.67 -11.32 1.81
C ALA A 258 6.85 -11.89 1.02
N SER A 259 6.82 -11.71 -0.30
CA SER A 259 7.89 -12.18 -1.18
C SER A 259 9.22 -11.44 -1.04
N PHE A 260 9.16 -10.13 -0.77
CA PHE A 260 10.35 -9.31 -0.65
C PHE A 260 11.02 -9.48 0.72
N GLN A 261 10.22 -9.66 1.77
CA GLN A 261 10.74 -9.87 3.12
C GLN A 261 11.11 -11.32 3.41
N GLY A 262 10.52 -12.30 2.72
CA GLY A 262 10.78 -13.72 2.94
C GLY A 262 10.24 -14.25 4.28
N PHE A 263 9.60 -13.38 5.06
CA PHE A 263 9.03 -13.65 6.37
C PHE A 263 7.83 -12.73 6.62
N ILE A 264 6.76 -13.28 7.19
CA ILE A 264 5.60 -12.50 7.64
C ILE A 264 5.12 -12.99 9.01
N SER A 265 4.68 -12.06 9.85
CA SER A 265 4.00 -12.36 11.11
C SER A 265 2.78 -11.45 11.30
N PRO A 266 1.81 -11.81 12.16
CA PRO A 266 0.61 -10.99 12.41
C PRO A 266 0.96 -9.57 12.89
N GLU A 267 2.05 -9.40 13.64
CA GLU A 267 2.52 -8.12 14.18
C GLU A 267 2.95 -7.14 13.09
N SER A 268 3.35 -7.65 11.91
CA SER A 268 3.68 -6.83 10.74
C SER A 268 2.45 -6.06 10.22
N PHE A 269 1.24 -6.50 10.57
CA PHE A 269 -0.03 -5.96 10.08
C PHE A 269 -0.80 -5.23 11.20
N SER A 270 -0.10 -4.34 11.91
CA SER A 270 -0.66 -3.63 13.06
C SER A 270 -1.57 -2.45 12.66
N LEU A 271 -2.41 -2.01 13.59
CA LEU A 271 -3.20 -0.78 13.42
C LEU A 271 -2.33 0.44 13.11
N MET A 272 -1.14 0.54 13.72
CA MET A 272 -0.22 1.65 13.49
C MET A 272 0.21 1.71 12.02
N GLU A 273 0.39 0.56 11.39
CA GLU A 273 0.71 0.44 9.97
C GLU A 273 -0.44 0.99 9.11
N SER A 274 -1.68 0.63 9.44
CA SER A 274 -2.88 1.17 8.77
C SER A 274 -2.97 2.69 8.91
N VAL A 275 -2.76 3.22 10.12
CA VAL A 275 -2.76 4.66 10.38
C VAL A 275 -1.66 5.37 9.58
N MET A 276 -0.48 4.76 9.44
CA MET A 276 0.60 5.31 8.63
C MET A 276 0.22 5.38 7.14
N ILE A 277 -0.42 4.34 6.59
CA ILE A 277 -0.89 4.34 5.20
C ILE A 277 -1.99 5.41 4.99
N VAL A 278 -2.92 5.54 5.94
CA VAL A 278 -3.93 6.62 5.90
C VAL A 278 -3.26 7.98 5.95
N ALA A 279 -2.28 8.17 6.85
CA ALA A 279 -1.50 9.40 6.97
C ALA A 279 -0.78 9.75 5.66
N MET A 280 -0.22 8.78 4.93
CA MET A 280 0.39 9.00 3.61
C MET A 280 -0.60 9.60 2.61
N VAL A 281 -1.82 9.07 2.55
CA VAL A 281 -2.87 9.55 1.64
C VAL A 281 -3.35 10.95 2.04
N VAL A 282 -3.58 11.16 3.34
CA VAL A 282 -4.08 12.43 3.87
C VAL A 282 -3.04 13.56 3.72
N LEU A 283 -1.80 13.30 4.14
CA LEU A 283 -0.70 14.27 4.06
C LEU A 283 -0.31 14.53 2.61
N GLY A 284 -0.35 13.53 1.74
CA GLY A 284 -0.10 13.71 0.31
C GLY A 284 -1.12 14.62 -0.36
N GLY A 285 -2.40 14.39 -0.07
CA GLY A 285 -3.54 15.14 -0.62
C GLY A 285 -4.63 14.18 -1.10
N ILE A 286 -5.69 14.05 -0.30
CA ILE A 286 -6.79 13.10 -0.55
C ILE A 286 -7.41 13.29 -1.94
N GLY A 287 -7.44 12.23 -2.75
CA GLY A 287 -8.01 12.25 -4.10
C GLY A 287 -7.11 12.85 -5.17
N HIS A 288 -5.87 13.24 -4.85
CA HIS A 288 -4.88 13.73 -5.81
C HIS A 288 -3.72 12.74 -5.98
N LEU A 289 -3.68 12.03 -7.11
CA LEU A 289 -2.74 10.92 -7.35
C LEU A 289 -1.25 11.29 -7.15
N PRO A 290 -0.72 12.39 -7.72
CA PRO A 290 0.67 12.80 -7.48
C PRO A 290 0.96 13.15 -6.02
N GLY A 291 -0.02 13.75 -5.33
CA GLY A 291 0.10 14.11 -3.93
C GLY A 291 0.21 12.87 -3.05
N VAL A 292 -0.63 11.86 -3.28
CA VAL A 292 -0.58 10.58 -2.56
C VAL A 292 0.77 9.87 -2.75
N ILE A 293 1.32 9.87 -3.97
CA ILE A 293 2.64 9.31 -4.24
C ILE A 293 3.71 10.06 -3.44
N LEU A 294 3.68 11.40 -3.45
CA LEU A 294 4.61 12.22 -2.67
C LEU A 294 4.48 11.95 -1.17
N GLY A 295 3.26 11.88 -0.64
CA GLY A 295 2.99 11.58 0.76
C GLY A 295 3.55 10.21 1.15
N ALA A 296 3.30 9.18 0.35
CA ALA A 296 3.84 7.84 0.57
C ALA A 296 5.36 7.82 0.61
N VAL A 297 6.04 8.40 -0.41
CA VAL A 297 7.50 8.44 -0.48
C VAL A 297 8.10 9.22 0.70
N LEU A 298 7.52 10.35 1.07
CA LEU A 298 8.02 11.17 2.18
C LEU A 298 7.87 10.46 3.52
N LEU A 299 6.67 9.93 3.84
CA LEU A 299 6.44 9.25 5.12
C LEU A 299 7.14 7.89 5.19
N SER A 300 7.38 7.19 4.07
CA SER A 300 8.15 5.95 4.10
C SER A 300 9.63 6.20 4.34
N ALA A 301 10.18 7.29 3.79
CA ALA A 301 11.58 7.67 3.97
C ALA A 301 11.83 8.38 5.31
N LEU A 302 10.83 9.05 5.87
CA LEU A 302 10.96 9.85 7.09
C LEU A 302 11.49 9.03 8.30
N PRO A 303 10.94 7.84 8.63
CA PRO A 303 11.47 7.01 9.71
C PRO A 303 12.94 6.68 9.54
N GLU A 304 13.41 6.53 8.30
CA GLU A 304 14.78 6.20 7.98
C GLU A 304 15.72 7.39 8.13
N VAL A 305 15.32 8.56 7.63
CA VAL A 305 16.07 9.81 7.85
C VAL A 305 16.17 10.13 9.34
N LEU A 306 15.06 9.94 10.08
CA LEU A 306 15.03 10.16 11.52
C LEU A 306 15.90 9.18 12.30
N ARG A 307 16.28 8.03 11.73
CA ARG A 307 17.23 7.10 12.36
C ARG A 307 18.60 7.76 12.57
N TYR A 308 19.04 8.57 11.60
CA TYR A 308 20.31 9.30 11.67
C TYR A 308 20.27 10.47 12.66
N VAL A 309 19.09 11.05 12.89
CA VAL A 309 18.88 12.18 13.82
C VAL A 309 18.63 11.70 15.26
N ALA A 310 17.92 10.59 15.42
CA ALA A 310 17.53 10.07 16.74
C ALA A 310 18.71 9.49 17.52
N GLY A 311 19.73 8.93 16.86
CA GLY A 311 20.93 8.40 17.52
C GLY A 311 21.67 9.47 18.34
N PRO A 312 22.07 10.60 17.73
CA PRO A 312 22.67 11.72 18.45
C PRO A 312 21.79 12.27 19.58
N LEU A 313 20.47 12.38 19.35
CA LEU A 313 19.53 12.87 20.36
C LEU A 313 19.42 11.92 21.56
N GLN A 314 19.43 10.60 21.34
CA GLN A 314 19.45 9.62 22.41
C GLN A 314 20.70 9.80 23.28
N ALA A 315 21.87 10.02 22.66
CA ALA A 315 23.11 10.28 23.39
C ALA A 315 23.03 11.56 24.25
N MET A 316 22.41 12.63 23.73
CA MET A 316 22.19 13.88 24.48
C MET A 316 21.23 13.70 25.68
N THR A 317 20.27 12.78 25.59
CA THR A 317 19.34 12.46 26.70
C THR A 317 19.94 11.50 27.74
N GLY A 318 21.22 11.16 27.63
CA GLY A 318 21.90 10.19 28.50
C GLY A 318 21.33 8.77 28.37
N GLY A 319 20.76 8.43 27.21
CA GLY A 319 20.18 7.10 26.95
C GLY A 319 18.84 6.83 27.64
N ARG A 320 18.22 7.82 28.27
CA ARG A 320 16.95 7.63 29.02
C ARG A 320 15.74 7.41 28.11
N LEU A 321 15.82 7.88 26.86
CA LEU A 321 14.78 7.70 25.84
C LEU A 321 15.31 6.81 24.73
N ASP A 322 14.58 5.74 24.43
CA ASP A 322 14.91 4.88 23.30
C ASP A 322 14.78 5.63 21.98
N SER A 323 15.70 5.38 21.07
CA SER A 323 15.69 5.98 19.72
C SER A 323 14.42 5.64 18.93
N SER A 324 13.78 4.49 19.20
CA SER A 324 12.50 4.10 18.60
C SER A 324 11.36 5.03 19.01
N ILE A 325 11.24 5.33 20.31
CA ILE A 325 10.22 6.23 20.86
C ILE A 325 10.46 7.65 20.36
N LEU A 326 11.72 8.12 20.36
CA LEU A 326 12.08 9.43 19.81
C LEU A 326 11.68 9.57 18.33
N ARG A 327 11.94 8.54 17.52
CA ARG A 327 11.52 8.54 16.10
C ARG A 327 10.01 8.62 15.97
N GLN A 328 9.24 7.81 16.71
CA GLN A 328 7.78 7.85 16.68
C GLN A 328 7.22 9.22 17.08
N LEU A 329 7.80 9.84 18.11
CA LEU A 329 7.41 11.18 18.56
C LEU A 329 7.73 12.23 17.50
N LEU A 330 8.90 12.19 16.89
CA LEU A 330 9.28 13.11 15.81
C LEU A 330 8.39 12.95 14.57
N ILE A 331 8.02 11.71 14.21
CA ILE A 331 7.06 11.44 13.13
C ILE A 331 5.70 12.04 13.49
N ALA A 332 5.17 11.78 14.69
CA ALA A 332 3.89 12.32 15.13
C ALA A 332 3.89 13.86 15.13
N LEU A 333 4.97 14.48 15.59
CA LEU A 333 5.12 15.94 15.61
C LEU A 333 5.21 16.53 14.20
N ALA A 334 5.97 15.89 13.30
CA ALA A 334 6.05 16.28 11.90
C ALA A 334 4.68 16.19 11.22
N MET A 335 3.95 15.10 11.46
CA MET A 335 2.59 14.90 10.97
C MET A 335 1.63 15.99 11.45
N ILE A 336 1.60 16.26 12.76
CA ILE A 336 0.75 17.30 13.36
C ILE A 336 1.10 18.67 12.76
N SER A 337 2.38 18.99 12.66
CA SER A 337 2.85 20.27 12.12
C SER A 337 2.43 20.45 10.66
N VAL A 338 2.57 19.42 9.82
CA VAL A 338 2.12 19.48 8.43
C VAL A 338 0.60 19.60 8.35
N MET A 339 -0.15 18.87 9.18
CA MET A 339 -1.62 18.97 9.20
C MET A 339 -2.11 20.36 9.62
N LEU A 340 -1.42 21.03 10.55
CA LEU A 340 -1.74 22.39 10.97
C LEU A 340 -1.42 23.43 9.88
N VAL A 341 -0.28 23.28 9.19
CA VAL A 341 0.18 24.26 8.19
C VAL A 341 -0.46 24.02 6.81
N ARG A 342 -0.77 22.78 6.46
CA ARG A 342 -1.27 22.33 5.15
C ARG A 342 -2.44 21.34 5.31
N PRO A 343 -3.63 21.80 5.76
CA PRO A 343 -4.78 20.92 6.03
C PRO A 343 -5.33 20.18 4.81
N ARG A 344 -4.97 20.60 3.59
CA ARG A 344 -5.38 19.96 2.33
C ARG A 344 -4.34 18.97 1.78
N GLY A 345 -3.26 18.74 2.53
CA GLY A 345 -2.09 17.97 2.11
C GLY A 345 -1.00 18.84 1.46
N LEU A 346 0.15 18.22 1.20
CA LEU A 346 1.32 18.84 0.61
C LEU A 346 1.10 19.21 -0.85
N TRP A 347 0.39 18.37 -1.61
CA TRP A 347 0.07 18.63 -3.01
C TRP A 347 -1.43 18.40 -3.26
N PRO A 348 -2.29 19.38 -2.94
CA PRO A 348 -3.73 19.26 -3.11
C PRO A 348 -4.16 19.30 -4.58
N SER A 349 -5.32 18.71 -4.88
CA SER A 349 -5.93 18.81 -6.21
C SER A 349 -6.22 20.26 -6.59
N PRO A 350 -5.98 20.68 -7.85
CA PRO A 350 -6.39 21.98 -8.34
C PRO A 350 -7.92 22.17 -8.23
N GLU A 351 -8.36 23.24 -7.55
CA GLU A 351 -9.78 23.62 -7.47
C GLU A 351 -10.27 24.10 -8.84
N HIS A 352 -11.06 23.29 -9.54
CA HIS A 352 -11.62 23.67 -10.85
C HIS A 352 -12.78 24.69 -10.73
N GLY A 353 -13.29 24.95 -9.51
CA GLY A 353 -14.49 25.78 -9.27
C GLY A 353 -14.26 27.30 -9.16
N LYS A 354 -13.06 27.78 -8.82
CA LYS A 354 -12.82 29.23 -8.65
C LYS A 354 -12.69 30.02 -9.96
N SER A 355 -12.48 29.33 -11.09
CA SER A 355 -12.36 29.97 -12.40
C SER A 355 -13.69 30.46 -12.99
N LEU A 356 -14.83 30.01 -12.46
CA LEU A 356 -16.16 30.42 -12.93
C LEU A 356 -16.68 31.68 -12.20
N GLN A 357 -16.29 31.93 -10.94
CA GLN A 357 -16.68 33.14 -10.22
C GLN A 357 -15.96 34.39 -10.75
N GLN A 358 -14.70 34.28 -11.17
CA GLN A 358 -13.95 35.43 -11.72
C GLN A 358 -14.46 35.95 -13.07
N LYS A 359 -15.32 35.21 -13.78
CA LYS A 359 -15.91 35.64 -15.05
C LYS A 359 -17.32 36.25 -14.91
N GLY A 360 -17.93 36.21 -13.72
CA GLY A 360 -19.28 36.71 -13.48
C GLY A 360 -19.35 38.09 -12.84
N GLU A 361 -18.24 38.62 -12.31
CA GLU A 361 -18.19 39.93 -11.62
C GLU A 361 -17.71 41.08 -12.54
N GLY A 362 -17.76 40.88 -13.86
CA GLY A 362 -17.26 41.84 -14.85
C GLY A 362 -18.15 42.03 -16.08
N ALA A 363 -19.48 41.90 -15.92
CA ALA A 363 -20.46 42.22 -16.95
C ALA A 363 -21.53 43.16 -16.42
#